data_AF-A0A0A1UB24-F1
#
_entry.id   AF-A0A0A1UB24-F1
#
_cell.length_a   1.000
_cell.length_b   1.000
_cell.length_c   1.000
_cell.angle_alpha   90.00
_cell.angle_beta   90.00
_cell.angle_gamma   90.00
#
_symmetry.space_group_name_H-M   'P 1'
#
loop_
_entity.id
_entity.type
_entity.pdbx_description
1 polymer ?
#
loop_
_entity_poly.entity_id
_entity_poly.type
_entity_poly.pdbx_seq_one_letter_code
_entity_poly.pdbx_strand_id
1 'polypeptide(L)'
;RIYKKKKIDSNEHIPIIICGNKCDLELNRIVTTDKGETLANSMNIQFFETSAKNDINVENVFCALLKAVLKKKQSFQRAKNELNIQKSSEKNSCTLI
;
A
#
# COMPACT_ATOMS: atom_id res chain seq x y z
N ARG A 1 22.45 -12.08 -7.02
CA ARG A 1 21.30 -11.13 -6.98
C ARG A 1 20.24 -11.75 -6.05
N ILE A 2 20.07 -11.20 -4.85
CA ILE A 2 19.29 -11.84 -3.77
C ILE A 2 17.84 -11.36 -3.87
N TYR A 3 16.95 -12.19 -4.41
CA TYR A 3 15.51 -11.97 -4.31
C TYR A 3 14.91 -13.13 -3.51
N LYS A 4 14.45 -12.85 -2.29
CA LYS A 4 13.76 -13.83 -1.45
C LYS A 4 12.26 -13.67 -1.71
N LYS A 5 11.64 -14.68 -2.32
CA LYS A 5 10.19 -14.70 -2.54
C LYS A 5 9.50 -14.94 -1.20
N LYS A 6 8.87 -13.91 -0.63
CA LYS A 6 8.01 -14.07 0.56
C LYS A 6 6.71 -14.76 0.11
N LYS A 7 6.38 -15.88 0.74
CA LYS A 7 5.07 -16.52 0.58
C LYS A 7 4.06 -15.61 1.29
N ILE A 8 3.17 -14.98 0.53
CA ILE A 8 2.17 -14.05 1.03
C ILE A 8 1.01 -14.89 1.53
N ASP A 9 0.68 -14.76 2.81
CA ASP A 9 -0.51 -15.38 3.36
C ASP A 9 -1.74 -14.58 2.90
N SER A 10 -2.86 -15.25 2.60
CA SER A 10 -4.07 -14.64 2.04
C SER A 10 -4.64 -13.50 2.90
N ASN A 11 -4.29 -13.47 4.18
CA ASN A 11 -4.72 -12.46 5.16
C ASN A 11 -3.77 -11.23 5.25
N GLU A 12 -2.64 -11.20 4.52
CA GLU A 12 -1.70 -10.07 4.57
C GLU A 12 -2.03 -9.04 3.47
N HIS A 13 -2.73 -7.96 3.81
CA HIS A 13 -3.03 -6.87 2.87
C HIS A 13 -1.76 -6.10 2.47
N ILE A 14 -1.24 -6.27 1.25
CA ILE A 14 -0.04 -5.58 0.79
C ILE A 14 -0.43 -4.30 0.06
N PRO A 15 0.15 -3.12 0.38
CA PRO A 15 -0.08 -1.92 -0.40
C PRO A 15 0.52 -2.09 -1.79
N ILE A 16 -0.32 -1.94 -2.81
CA ILE A 16 0.06 -2.05 -4.22
C ILE A 16 -0.19 -0.68 -4.87
N ILE A 17 0.65 -0.31 -5.84
CA ILE A 17 0.51 0.88 -6.69
C ILE A 17 0.78 0.43 -8.13
N ILE A 18 -0.04 0.89 -9.08
CA ILE A 18 0.15 0.62 -10.50
C ILE A 18 0.97 1.76 -11.11
N CYS A 19 2.04 1.40 -11.84
CA CYS A 19 2.93 2.35 -12.48
C CYS A 19 2.92 2.16 -14.00
N GLY A 20 2.44 3.15 -14.75
CA GLY A 20 2.62 3.27 -16.19
C GLY A 20 4.03 3.77 -16.50
N ASN A 21 4.99 2.85 -16.61
CA ASN A 21 6.38 3.20 -16.88
C ASN A 21 6.61 3.60 -18.35
N LYS A 22 7.67 4.38 -18.61
CA LYS A 22 8.10 4.90 -19.91
C LYS A 22 7.13 5.93 -20.51
N CYS A 23 6.59 6.82 -19.68
CA CYS A 23 5.73 7.91 -20.16
C CYS A 23 6.46 8.87 -21.14
N ASP A 24 7.79 8.85 -21.21
CA ASP A 24 8.56 9.61 -22.20
C ASP A 24 8.30 9.16 -23.66
N LEU A 25 7.79 7.94 -23.87
CA LEU A 25 7.52 7.39 -25.20
C LEU A 25 6.06 7.61 -25.65
N GLU A 26 5.58 8.85 -25.59
CA GLU A 26 4.21 9.22 -25.96
C GLU A 26 3.83 8.77 -27.38
N LEU A 27 4.76 8.91 -28.33
CA LEU A 27 4.53 8.53 -29.72
C LEU A 27 4.35 7.01 -29.91
N ASN A 28 4.86 6.19 -28.99
CA ASN A 28 4.74 4.74 -29.00
C ASN A 28 3.79 4.24 -27.90
N ARG A 29 2.88 5.10 -27.44
CA ARG A 29 1.94 4.77 -26.37
C ARG A 29 0.93 3.72 -26.84
N ILE A 30 0.98 2.54 -26.22
CA ILE A 30 0.04 1.43 -26.47
C ILE A 30 -1.13 1.45 -25.47
N VAL A 31 -0.90 1.97 -24.28
CA VAL A 31 -1.89 2.06 -23.20
C VAL A 31 -2.16 3.53 -22.92
N THR A 32 -3.41 3.95 -23.09
CA THR A 32 -3.87 5.29 -22.73
C THR A 32 -3.91 5.45 -21.22
N THR A 33 -3.69 6.67 -20.74
CA THR A 33 -3.79 7.01 -19.32
C THR A 33 -5.14 6.59 -18.74
N ASP A 34 -6.23 6.82 -19.48
CA ASP A 34 -7.60 6.43 -19.12
C ASP A 34 -7.77 4.92 -18.87
N LYS A 35 -7.14 4.06 -19.68
CA LYS A 35 -7.17 2.61 -19.46
C LYS A 35 -6.41 2.21 -18.19
N GLY A 36 -5.26 2.84 -17.94
CA GLY A 36 -4.47 2.62 -16.74
C GLY A 36 -5.22 3.05 -15.48
N GLU A 37 -5.87 4.21 -15.54
CA GLU A 37 -6.68 4.75 -14.45
C GLU A 37 -7.94 3.92 -14.20
N THR A 38 -8.65 3.48 -15.25
CA THR A 38 -9.80 2.60 -15.13
C THR A 38 -9.44 1.27 -14.46
N LEU A 39 -8.31 0.67 -14.84
CA LEU A 39 -7.83 -0.56 -14.20
C LEU A 39 -7.52 -0.32 -12.72
N ALA A 40 -6.82 0.77 -12.41
CA ALA A 40 -6.48 1.12 -11.04
C ALA A 40 -7.73 1.37 -10.18
N ASN A 41 -8.72 2.09 -10.73
CA ASN A 41 -10.01 2.34 -10.08
C ASN A 41 -10.78 1.04 -9.83
N SER A 42 -10.80 0.10 -10.79
CA SER A 42 -11.46 -1.21 -10.60
C SER A 42 -10.84 -2.05 -9.48
N MET A 43 -9.55 -1.86 -9.21
CA MET A 43 -8.84 -2.53 -8.12
C MET A 43 -8.75 -1.66 -6.86
N ASN A 44 -9.26 -0.43 -6.89
CA ASN A 44 -9.13 0.59 -5.86
C ASN A 44 -7.66 0.84 -5.44
N ILE A 45 -6.77 0.89 -6.43
CA ILE A 45 -5.34 1.11 -6.31
C ILE A 45 -4.97 2.45 -6.95
N GLN A 46 -3.91 3.11 -6.48
CA GLN A 46 -3.41 4.34 -7.09
C GLN A 46 -2.63 4.05 -8.39
N PHE A 47 -2.80 4.91 -9.40
CA PHE A 47 -2.07 4.88 -10.65
C PHE A 47 -1.10 6.06 -10.76
N PHE A 48 0.11 5.80 -11.27
CA PHE A 48 1.09 6.84 -11.58
C PHE A 48 1.74 6.56 -12.92
N GLU A 49 1.97 7.59 -13.72
CA GLU A 49 2.82 7.49 -14.91
C GLU A 49 4.24 7.90 -14.54
N THR A 50 5.22 7.04 -14.85
CA THR A 50 6.62 7.25 -14.50
C THR A 50 7.53 7.11 -15.70
N SER A 51 8.65 7.82 -15.69
CA SER A 51 9.76 7.57 -16.60
C SER A 51 11.02 7.38 -15.79
N ALA A 52 11.52 6.15 -15.75
CA ALA A 52 12.81 5.86 -15.12
C ALA A 52 13.99 6.51 -15.86
N LYS A 53 13.84 6.81 -17.15
CA LYS A 53 14.88 7.45 -17.97
C LYS A 53 14.99 8.94 -17.67
N ASN A 54 13.84 9.60 -17.49
CA ASN A 54 13.76 11.04 -17.29
C ASN A 54 13.51 11.43 -15.82
N ASP A 55 13.56 10.45 -14.91
CA ASP A 55 13.26 10.59 -13.48
C ASP A 55 11.89 11.25 -13.19
N ILE A 56 10.88 10.92 -14.01
CA ILE A 56 9.54 11.48 -13.87
C ILE A 56 8.74 10.62 -12.91
N ASN A 57 8.21 11.24 -11.84
CA ASN A 57 7.33 10.64 -10.84
C ASN A 57 7.89 9.42 -10.09
N VAL A 58 9.18 9.10 -10.25
CA VAL A 58 9.83 7.99 -9.55
C VAL A 58 9.78 8.22 -8.04
N GLU A 59 10.24 9.38 -7.57
CA GLU A 59 10.22 9.74 -6.15
C GLU A 59 8.79 9.78 -5.58
N ASN A 60 7.83 10.34 -6.34
CA ASN A 60 6.44 10.44 -5.93
C ASN A 60 5.81 9.06 -5.68
N VAL A 61 6.08 8.09 -6.57
CA VAL A 61 5.60 6.71 -6.41
C VAL A 61 6.19 6.06 -5.16
N PHE A 62 7.50 6.19 -4.95
CA PHE A 62 8.15 5.61 -3.77
C PHE A 62 7.63 6.27 -2.49
N CYS A 63 7.48 7.59 -2.46
CA CYS A 63 6.89 8.31 -1.34
C CYS A 63 5.44 7.86 -1.04
N ALA A 64 4.61 7.71 -2.06
CA ALA A 64 3.24 7.22 -1.91
C ALA A 64 3.21 5.80 -1.33
N LEU A 65 4.05 4.91 -1.86
CA LEU A 65 4.17 3.53 -1.39
C LEU A 65 4.62 3.47 0.08
N LEU A 66 5.65 4.24 0.45
CA LEU A 66 6.16 4.31 1.82
C LEU A 66 5.09 4.84 2.78
N LYS A 67 4.36 5.89 2.39
CA LYS A 67 3.23 6.42 3.18
C LYS A 67 2.16 5.36 3.39
N ALA A 68 1.81 4.59 2.36
CA ALA A 68 0.84 3.50 2.48
C ALA A 68 1.30 2.40 3.46
N VAL A 69 2.57 2.00 3.38
CA VAL A 69 3.17 1.02 4.31
C VAL A 69 3.17 1.54 5.75
N LEU A 70 3.56 2.80 5.97
CA LEU A 70 3.60 3.42 7.29
C LEU A 70 2.20 3.55 7.91
N LYS A 71 1.21 3.98 7.12
CA LYS A 71 -0.18 4.06 7.56
C LYS A 71 -0.71 2.70 8.04
N LYS A 72 -0.38 1.62 7.32
CA LYS A 72 -0.73 0.26 7.74
C LYS A 72 -0.05 -0.16 9.06
N LYS A 73 1.22 0.19 9.25
CA LYS A 73 1.92 -0.08 10.52
C LYS A 73 1.28 0.66 11.69
N GLN A 74 0.89 1.92 11.49
CA GLN A 74 0.25 2.72 12.54
C GLN A 74 -1.14 2.19 12.90
N SER A 75 -1.97 1.82 11.92
CA SER A 75 -3.30 1.25 12.19
C SER A 75 -3.20 -0.07 12.94
N PHE A 76 -2.23 -0.93 12.58
CA PHE A 76 -2.00 -2.19 13.28
C PHE A 76 -1.56 -2.00 14.74
N GLN A 77 -0.75 -0.96 15.02
CA GLN A 77 -0.37 -0.63 16.39
C GLN A 77 -1.55 -0.08 17.21
N ARG A 78 -2.39 0.77 16.63
CA ARG A 78 -3.60 1.27 17.31
C ARG A 78 -4.57 0.15 17.66
N ALA A 79 -4.87 -0.74 16.71
CA ALA A 79 -5.74 -1.89 16.94
C ALA A 79 -5.21 -2.82 18.04
N LYS A 80 -3.89 -3.04 18.09
CA LYS A 80 -3.26 -3.81 19.19
C LYS A 80 -3.41 -3.13 20.54
N ASN A 81 -3.26 -1.81 20.60
CA ASN A 81 -3.35 -1.06 21.85
C ASN A 81 -4.79 -1.06 22.39
N GLU A 82 -5.80 -0.88 21.52
CA GLU A 82 -7.22 -0.95 21.90
C GLU A 82 -7.61 -2.34 22.44
N LEU A 83 -7.15 -3.42 21.79
CA LEU A 83 -7.35 -4.80 22.28
C LEU A 83 -6.68 -5.06 23.63
N ASN A 84 -5.59 -4.36 23.94
CA ASN A 84 -4.88 -4.51 25.21
C ASN A 84 -5.60 -3.77 26.34
N ILE A 85 -6.21 -2.61 26.05
CA ILE A 85 -7.03 -1.85 27.01
C ILE A 85 -8.26 -2.67 27.43
N GLN A 86 -8.98 -3.30 26.50
CA GLN A 86 -10.15 -4.14 26.83
C GLN A 86 -9.79 -5.37 27.68
N LYS A 87 -8.63 -6.01 27.43
CA LYS A 87 -8.14 -7.11 28.27
C LYS A 87 -7.73 -6.68 29.67
N SER A 88 -7.40 -5.40 29.88
CA SER A 88 -7.07 -4.87 31.21
C SER A 88 -8.31 -4.53 32.03
N SER A 89 -9.44 -4.16 31.40
CA SER A 89 -10.71 -3.91 32.11
C SER A 89 -11.40 -5.19 32.57
N GLU A 90 -11.31 -6.31 31.84
CA GLU A 90 -11.87 -7.61 32.27
C GLU A 90 -11.11 -8.19 33.47
N LYS A 91 -9.80 -7.92 33.60
CA LYS A 91 -8.99 -8.40 34.72
C LYS A 91 -9.21 -7.66 36.04
N ASN A 92 -9.82 -6.48 35.99
CA ASN A 92 -10.12 -5.67 37.18
C ASN A 92 -11.56 -5.85 37.67
N SER A 93 -12.38 -6.65 36.99
CA SER A 93 -13.73 -7.01 37.42
C SER A 93 -13.69 -8.14 38.46
N CYS A 94 -13.03 -7.93 39.59
CA CYS A 94 -13.17 -8.81 40.76
C CYS A 94 -14.23 -8.20 41.67
N THR A 95 -15.49 -8.61 41.49
CA THR A 95 -16.55 -8.34 42.48
C THR A 95 -16.44 -9.41 43.56
N LEU A 96 -16.03 -8.99 44.75
CA LEU A 96 -16.12 -9.80 45.97
C LEU A 96 -17.61 -10.02 46.29
N ILE A 97 -18.02 -11.28 46.37
CA ILE A 97 -19.30 -11.73 46.93
C ILE A 97 -19.02 -12.34 48.31
#